data_AF-A0A078KZ88-F1
#
_entry.id   AF-A0A078KZ88-F1
#
_cell.length_a   1.000
_cell.length_b   1.000
_cell.length_c   1.000
_cell.angle_alpha   90.00
_cell.angle_beta   90.00
_cell.angle_gamma   90.00
#
_symmetry.space_group_name_H-M   'P 1'
#
loop_
_entity.id
_entity.type
_entity.pdbx_description
1 polymer ?
#
loop_
_entity_poly.entity_id
_entity_poly.type
_entity_poly.pdbx_seq_one_letter_code
_entity_poly.pdbx_strand_id
1 'polypeptide(L)'
;MWTHRRSGQTNQRGNQDHRGPYERDSTRVIHCPAFRRLQRKTQILGTDEGDFHRTRLTHSLEVASIGRSIVRNLSLNQQHSTLVGLLPDNDLVSVICLLHDIGHPPFGHGGEVALNYMMREHGGFEGNGQTLRLLTKVENSYGVYGLDLTRRSLLGILKYPVRRSKVVATELPQATESLHKTIRINDWLPPKAYFDSEQAEIDWLLSPFSEADRTLFQSLTKQPQPKQHGKSTYHSFDCSIMDAADDIAYGVHDLEDAIHLRLINRSHLDNQIFRDLLRETALGKEGDHLLDLLFSQELYQRKQAIGEMVNYFITATQISITHEAFENALLKHNIILLPEAAALLNYLMQCIYEHVIDSQEARTFEYGGQTVVLRLFEAISSNPKSLLDNKNRSLFLSAEDEDAAFRVVCDYIANMTDEYAHRMHERLFGFNTRTIFERL
;
A
#
# COMPACT_ATOMS: atom_id res chain seq x y z
N MET A 1 -1.48 -26.78 -0.80
CA MET A 1 -1.16 -25.91 -1.94
C MET A 1 -1.09 -24.44 -1.57
N TRP A 2 -2.17 -23.81 -1.08
CA TRP A 2 -2.20 -22.38 -0.71
C TRP A 2 -1.24 -21.99 0.42
N THR A 3 -0.87 -22.96 1.26
CA THR A 3 0.13 -22.84 2.32
C THR A 3 1.56 -23.13 1.87
N HIS A 4 1.78 -23.46 0.59
CA HIS A 4 3.13 -23.72 0.07
C HIS A 4 3.94 -22.43 0.02
N ARG A 5 5.25 -22.57 0.20
CA ARG A 5 6.25 -21.51 0.10
C ARG A 5 7.15 -21.75 -1.09
N ARG A 6 7.80 -20.71 -1.61
CA ARG A 6 8.65 -20.83 -2.80
C ARG A 6 9.91 -21.65 -2.50
N SER A 7 10.41 -21.58 -1.27
CA SER A 7 11.50 -22.43 -0.77
C SER A 7 11.19 -23.94 -0.76
N GLY A 8 9.91 -24.33 -0.88
CA GLY A 8 9.46 -25.71 -0.63
C GLY A 8 9.47 -26.10 0.85
N GLN A 9 9.94 -25.23 1.76
CA GLN A 9 10.06 -25.54 3.18
C GLN A 9 8.72 -25.37 3.89
N THR A 10 8.13 -26.45 4.36
CA THR A 10 6.93 -26.39 5.21
C THR A 10 7.28 -26.34 6.71
N ASN A 11 8.39 -26.95 7.15
CA ASN A 11 8.75 -27.09 8.57
C ASN A 11 10.18 -26.58 8.85
N GLN A 12 10.33 -25.28 9.17
CA GLN A 12 11.65 -24.70 9.51
C GLN A 12 12.04 -24.91 10.99
N ARG A 13 11.15 -25.38 11.86
CA ARG A 13 11.38 -25.44 13.32
C ARG A 13 10.95 -26.77 13.94
N GLY A 14 11.49 -27.88 13.44
CA GLY A 14 11.30 -29.21 14.04
C GLY A 14 9.83 -29.65 14.17
N ASN A 15 9.60 -30.76 14.86
CA ASN A 15 8.26 -31.35 15.01
C ASN A 15 7.42 -30.73 16.15
N GLN A 16 7.93 -29.68 16.82
CA GLN A 16 7.29 -29.03 17.98
C GLN A 16 6.77 -27.61 17.69
N ASP A 17 6.85 -27.13 16.44
CA ASP A 17 6.22 -25.85 16.07
C ASP A 17 4.71 -26.07 15.84
N HIS A 18 3.89 -25.65 16.79
CA HIS A 18 2.43 -25.80 16.75
C HIS A 18 1.71 -24.70 15.95
N ARG A 19 2.45 -23.71 15.45
CA ARG A 19 1.87 -22.55 14.78
C ARG A 19 1.42 -22.88 13.36
N GLY A 20 0.29 -22.29 12.97
CA GLY A 20 -0.23 -22.41 11.61
C GLY A 20 0.70 -21.78 10.55
N PRO A 21 0.58 -22.14 9.26
CA PRO A 21 1.39 -21.54 8.20
C PRO A 21 1.27 -20.01 8.11
N TYR A 22 0.07 -19.46 8.34
CA TYR A 22 -0.20 -18.02 8.28
C TYR A 22 0.20 -17.29 9.58
N GLU A 23 0.04 -17.92 10.75
CA GLU A 23 0.60 -17.40 12.01
C GLU A 23 2.13 -17.27 11.92
N ARG A 24 2.78 -18.22 11.24
CA ARG A 24 4.21 -18.14 10.92
C ARG A 24 4.51 -16.97 9.99
N ASP A 25 3.68 -16.73 8.96
CA ASP A 25 3.81 -15.53 8.12
C ASP A 25 3.71 -14.25 8.95
N SER A 26 2.72 -14.16 9.84
CA SER A 26 2.52 -13.05 10.77
C SER A 26 3.77 -12.80 11.63
N THR A 27 4.36 -13.87 12.17
CA THR A 27 5.64 -13.78 12.89
C THR A 27 6.75 -13.21 11.98
N ARG A 28 6.88 -13.68 10.73
CA ARG A 28 7.90 -13.18 9.79
C ARG A 28 7.73 -11.69 9.50
N VAL A 29 6.48 -11.23 9.37
CA VAL A 29 6.13 -9.82 9.15
C VAL A 29 6.51 -8.94 10.34
N ILE A 30 6.06 -9.30 11.56
CA ILE A 30 6.30 -8.48 12.77
C ILE A 30 7.81 -8.33 13.07
N HIS A 31 8.61 -9.34 12.75
CA HIS A 31 10.06 -9.30 12.95
C HIS A 31 10.85 -8.75 11.75
N CYS A 32 10.20 -8.41 10.64
CA CYS A 32 10.84 -7.84 9.45
C CYS A 32 11.31 -6.39 9.69
N PRO A 33 12.57 -6.05 9.38
CA PRO A 33 13.06 -4.67 9.46
C PRO A 33 12.24 -3.67 8.66
N ALA A 34 11.81 -4.01 7.43
CA ALA A 34 11.01 -3.12 6.61
C ALA A 34 9.63 -2.82 7.24
N PHE A 35 9.00 -3.81 7.89
CA PHE A 35 7.75 -3.58 8.61
C PHE A 35 7.94 -2.60 9.78
N ARG A 36 9.05 -2.73 10.53
CA ARG A 36 9.39 -1.77 11.60
C ARG A 36 9.66 -0.36 11.08
N ARG A 37 10.14 -0.20 9.83
CA ARG A 37 10.40 1.11 9.22
C ARG A 37 9.11 1.89 8.97
N LEU A 38 7.96 1.23 8.86
CA LEU A 38 6.66 1.89 8.70
C LEU A 38 6.34 2.85 9.85
N GLN A 39 6.92 2.65 11.04
CA GLN A 39 6.76 3.57 12.18
C GLN A 39 7.39 4.96 11.94
N ARG A 40 8.27 5.10 10.94
CA ARG A 40 8.93 6.36 10.56
C ARG A 40 8.70 6.72 9.10
N LYS A 41 7.59 6.24 8.54
CA LYS A 41 7.08 6.66 7.24
C LYS A 41 5.76 7.38 7.43
N THR A 42 5.68 8.56 6.84
CA THR A 42 4.48 9.40 6.86
C THR A 42 3.33 8.70 6.13
N GLN A 43 2.13 8.81 6.71
CA GLN A 43 0.87 8.40 6.06
C GLN A 43 0.33 9.57 5.22
N ILE A 44 -0.51 10.44 5.82
CA ILE A 44 -1.09 11.62 5.16
C ILE A 44 -0.47 12.92 5.68
N LEU A 45 -0.26 13.02 7.00
CA LEU A 45 0.26 14.23 7.66
C LEU A 45 1.66 13.96 8.20
N GLY A 46 2.57 14.92 7.99
CA GLY A 46 3.97 14.80 8.35
C GLY A 46 4.18 14.41 9.82
N THR A 47 5.19 13.57 10.08
CA THR A 47 5.50 13.05 11.43
C THR A 47 6.04 14.08 12.41
N ASP A 48 6.26 15.32 11.96
CA ASP A 48 6.95 16.34 12.74
C ASP A 48 5.99 17.34 13.43
N GLU A 49 4.68 17.24 13.17
CA GLU A 49 3.66 18.10 13.77
C GLU A 49 2.81 17.32 14.81
N GLY A 50 3.18 17.43 16.08
CA GLY A 50 2.41 16.90 17.22
C GLY A 50 2.66 15.41 17.54
N ASP A 51 2.11 14.96 18.67
CA ASP A 51 2.25 13.59 19.22
C ASP A 51 1.09 12.65 18.85
N PHE A 52 0.15 13.11 18.00
CA PHE A 52 -1.09 12.42 17.63
C PHE A 52 -1.17 12.04 16.14
N HIS A 53 -0.05 11.86 15.43
CA HIS A 53 -0.10 11.53 13.99
C HIS A 53 -0.04 10.01 13.73
N ARG A 54 -0.86 9.53 12.78
CA ARG A 54 -0.76 8.16 12.26
C ARG A 54 0.49 8.01 11.39
N THR A 55 1.22 6.94 11.63
CA THR A 55 2.29 6.44 10.76
C THR A 55 1.73 5.36 9.84
N ARG A 56 2.46 4.97 8.80
CA ARG A 56 2.08 3.81 7.97
C ARG A 56 1.92 2.52 8.79
N LEU A 57 2.65 2.39 9.90
CA LEU A 57 2.55 1.24 10.80
C LEU A 57 1.20 1.21 11.52
N THR A 58 0.79 2.33 12.13
CA THR A 58 -0.48 2.40 12.86
C THR A 58 -1.66 2.28 11.91
N HIS A 59 -1.58 2.88 10.72
CA HIS A 59 -2.55 2.67 9.63
C HIS A 59 -2.68 1.19 9.29
N SER A 60 -1.57 0.50 9.00
CA SER A 60 -1.59 -0.94 8.66
C SER A 60 -2.20 -1.81 9.77
N LEU A 61 -1.98 -1.45 11.05
CA LEU A 61 -2.60 -2.14 12.20
C LEU A 61 -4.12 -1.96 12.25
N GLU A 62 -4.61 -0.76 11.93
CA GLU A 62 -6.03 -0.44 11.84
C GLU A 62 -6.68 -1.18 10.66
N VAL A 63 -6.06 -1.15 9.48
CA VAL A 63 -6.50 -1.92 8.30
C VAL A 63 -6.59 -3.41 8.64
N ALA A 64 -5.61 -3.98 9.34
CA ALA A 64 -5.66 -5.38 9.79
C ALA A 64 -6.80 -5.65 10.78
N SER A 65 -7.13 -4.68 11.65
CA SER A 65 -8.28 -4.79 12.57
C SER A 65 -9.62 -4.79 11.82
N ILE A 66 -9.77 -3.91 10.83
CA ILE A 66 -10.96 -3.81 10.00
C ILE A 66 -11.09 -5.08 9.13
N GLY A 67 -10.03 -5.52 8.47
CA GLY A 67 -10.02 -6.73 7.64
C GLY A 67 -10.46 -7.99 8.41
N ARG A 68 -9.97 -8.19 9.64
CA ARG A 68 -10.47 -9.27 10.52
C ARG A 68 -11.95 -9.13 10.85
N SER A 69 -12.42 -7.90 11.06
CA SER A 69 -13.83 -7.64 11.37
C SER A 69 -14.75 -7.88 10.17
N ILE A 70 -14.31 -7.55 8.95
CA ILE A 70 -14.99 -7.91 7.70
C ILE A 70 -15.10 -9.43 7.58
N VAL A 71 -14.00 -10.16 7.72
CA VAL A 71 -14.01 -11.63 7.65
C VAL A 71 -14.96 -12.25 8.68
N ARG A 72 -14.96 -11.73 9.91
CA ARG A 72 -15.88 -12.15 10.97
C ARG A 72 -17.34 -11.84 10.62
N ASN A 73 -17.64 -10.65 10.10
CA ASN A 73 -18.97 -10.26 9.66
C ASN A 73 -19.49 -11.21 8.56
N LEU A 74 -18.68 -11.45 7.54
CA LEU A 74 -19.00 -12.38 6.45
C LEU A 74 -19.19 -13.81 6.95
N SER A 75 -18.38 -14.25 7.92
CA SER A 75 -18.51 -15.59 8.51
C SER A 75 -19.83 -15.79 9.26
N LEU A 76 -20.37 -14.74 9.90
CA LEU A 76 -21.62 -14.80 10.66
C LEU A 76 -22.86 -14.66 9.77
N ASN A 77 -22.76 -13.87 8.69
CA ASN A 77 -23.90 -13.56 7.81
C ASN A 77 -24.06 -14.54 6.64
N GLN A 78 -23.10 -15.44 6.40
CA GLN A 78 -23.22 -16.42 5.31
C GLN A 78 -24.28 -17.49 5.61
N GLN A 79 -25.46 -17.32 5.01
CA GLN A 79 -26.53 -18.32 4.95
C GLN A 79 -26.28 -19.45 3.92
N HIS A 80 -25.10 -19.57 3.30
CA HIS A 80 -24.87 -20.53 2.22
C HIS A 80 -23.60 -21.37 2.40
N SER A 81 -23.80 -22.69 2.48
CA SER A 81 -22.79 -23.75 2.57
C SER A 81 -21.87 -23.90 1.35
N THR A 82 -21.91 -22.96 0.39
CA THR A 82 -21.25 -23.08 -0.93
C THR A 82 -19.87 -22.43 -0.99
N LEU A 83 -19.44 -21.69 0.04
CA LEU A 83 -18.15 -20.99 0.06
C LEU A 83 -17.19 -21.53 1.14
N VAL A 84 -17.37 -22.79 1.55
CA VAL A 84 -16.51 -23.44 2.56
C VAL A 84 -15.04 -23.38 2.12
N GLY A 85 -14.20 -22.74 2.95
CA GLY A 85 -12.76 -22.59 2.69
C GLY A 85 -12.37 -21.36 1.86
N LEU A 86 -13.32 -20.55 1.39
CA LEU A 86 -13.03 -19.28 0.71
C LEU A 86 -12.53 -18.22 1.69
N LEU A 87 -13.17 -18.05 2.84
CA LEU A 87 -12.77 -17.01 3.80
C LEU A 87 -11.35 -17.27 4.34
N PRO A 88 -10.46 -16.25 4.37
CA PRO A 88 -9.17 -16.36 5.02
C PRO A 88 -9.34 -16.48 6.54
N ASP A 89 -8.39 -17.11 7.22
CA ASP A 89 -8.34 -17.02 8.69
C ASP A 89 -7.80 -15.67 9.16
N ASN A 90 -7.86 -15.44 10.48
CA ASN A 90 -7.44 -14.18 11.10
C ASN A 90 -5.97 -13.86 10.82
N ASP A 91 -5.09 -14.85 10.77
CA ASP A 91 -3.66 -14.62 10.54
C ASP A 91 -3.38 -14.25 9.09
N LEU A 92 -4.01 -14.95 8.14
CA LEU A 92 -3.86 -14.67 6.72
C LEU A 92 -4.35 -13.26 6.36
N VAL A 93 -5.57 -12.89 6.78
CA VAL A 93 -6.10 -11.55 6.48
C VAL A 93 -5.27 -10.47 7.16
N SER A 94 -4.79 -10.71 8.39
CA SER A 94 -3.92 -9.77 9.10
C SER A 94 -2.60 -9.59 8.36
N VAL A 95 -1.95 -10.67 7.91
CA VAL A 95 -0.69 -10.60 7.15
C VAL A 95 -0.85 -9.75 5.90
N ILE A 96 -1.91 -9.97 5.13
CA ILE A 96 -2.16 -9.23 3.90
C ILE A 96 -2.36 -7.73 4.20
N CYS A 97 -3.21 -7.42 5.19
CA CYS A 97 -3.49 -6.04 5.59
C CYS A 97 -2.25 -5.34 6.18
N LEU A 98 -1.42 -6.03 6.96
CA LEU A 98 -0.20 -5.44 7.54
C LEU A 98 0.86 -5.11 6.48
N LEU A 99 0.81 -5.78 5.33
CA LEU A 99 1.83 -5.69 4.29
C LEU A 99 1.45 -4.81 3.10
N HIS A 100 0.19 -4.37 2.99
CA HIS A 100 -0.28 -3.62 1.80
C HIS A 100 0.63 -2.42 1.48
N ASP A 101 1.07 -1.72 2.52
CA ASP A 101 1.82 -0.47 2.42
C ASP A 101 3.34 -0.61 2.56
N ILE A 102 3.87 -1.83 2.72
CA ILE A 102 5.28 -2.04 3.09
C ILE A 102 6.28 -1.55 2.01
N GLY A 103 5.85 -1.52 0.75
CA GLY A 103 6.67 -1.13 -0.40
C GLY A 103 6.73 0.38 -0.66
N HIS A 104 5.96 1.20 0.05
CA HIS A 104 5.98 2.64 -0.17
C HIS A 104 7.36 3.24 0.12
N PRO A 105 7.87 4.15 -0.73
CA PRO A 105 9.14 4.83 -0.51
C PRO A 105 9.03 5.89 0.59
N PRO A 106 10.14 6.49 1.04
CA PRO A 106 10.05 7.68 1.89
C PRO A 106 9.24 8.78 1.19
N PHE A 107 8.49 9.56 1.96
CA PHE A 107 7.62 10.65 1.48
C PHE A 107 6.46 10.20 0.58
N GLY A 108 6.01 8.94 0.70
CA GLY A 108 4.77 8.45 0.08
C GLY A 108 4.72 8.62 -1.44
N HIS A 109 3.60 9.16 -1.95
CA HIS A 109 3.35 9.34 -3.39
C HIS A 109 4.40 10.23 -4.07
N GLY A 110 4.86 11.30 -3.42
CA GLY A 110 5.93 12.15 -3.95
C GLY A 110 7.24 11.37 -4.17
N GLY A 111 7.59 10.50 -3.22
CA GLY A 111 8.72 9.58 -3.37
C GLY A 111 8.52 8.54 -4.48
N GLU A 112 7.30 8.04 -4.64
CA GLU A 112 6.94 7.07 -5.69
C GLU A 112 7.11 7.67 -7.08
N VAL A 113 6.62 8.91 -7.29
CA VAL A 113 6.78 9.65 -8.54
C VAL A 113 8.24 9.98 -8.81
N ALA A 114 9.00 10.42 -7.80
CA ALA A 114 10.43 10.68 -7.93
C ALA A 114 11.20 9.43 -8.38
N LEU A 115 10.99 8.29 -7.70
CA LEU A 115 11.65 7.05 -8.07
C LEU A 115 11.22 6.56 -9.45
N ASN A 116 9.93 6.69 -9.82
CA ASN A 116 9.46 6.29 -11.13
C ASN A 116 10.08 7.13 -12.24
N TYR A 117 10.24 8.43 -12.03
CA TYR A 117 10.96 9.31 -12.95
C TYR A 117 12.44 8.96 -13.08
N MET A 118 13.13 8.69 -11.96
CA MET A 118 14.55 8.31 -11.98
C MET A 118 14.78 6.94 -12.61
N MET A 119 13.81 6.04 -12.49
CA MET A 119 13.84 4.69 -13.06
C MET A 119 13.16 4.62 -14.45
N ARG A 120 12.78 5.73 -15.08
CA ARG A 120 11.99 5.73 -16.33
C ARG A 120 12.62 4.92 -17.47
N GLU A 121 13.96 4.87 -17.52
CA GLU A 121 14.76 4.11 -18.49
C GLU A 121 15.17 2.73 -17.97
N HIS A 122 14.86 2.40 -16.70
CA HIS A 122 15.30 1.21 -15.98
C HIS A 122 14.12 0.42 -15.34
N GLY A 123 12.97 0.42 -16.01
CA GLY A 123 11.78 -0.33 -15.57
C GLY A 123 10.92 0.35 -14.49
N GLY A 124 11.11 1.63 -14.22
CA GLY A 124 10.26 2.49 -13.36
C GLY A 124 10.12 2.04 -11.89
N PHE A 125 9.16 2.63 -11.18
CA PHE A 125 8.88 2.31 -9.78
C PHE A 125 7.38 2.42 -9.50
N GLU A 126 6.85 1.58 -8.63
CA GLU A 126 5.48 1.62 -8.10
C GLU A 126 5.46 0.91 -6.75
N GLY A 127 4.72 1.44 -5.77
CA GLY A 127 4.76 0.98 -4.38
C GLY A 127 4.33 -0.47 -4.18
N ASN A 128 3.25 -0.93 -4.84
CA ASN A 128 2.76 -2.31 -4.75
C ASN A 128 3.68 -3.29 -5.46
N GLY A 129 4.26 -2.90 -6.60
CA GLY A 129 5.35 -3.64 -7.25
C GLY A 129 6.55 -3.81 -6.32
N GLN A 130 6.92 -2.74 -5.60
CA GLN A 130 7.97 -2.78 -4.58
C GLN A 130 7.59 -3.66 -3.39
N THR A 131 6.32 -3.69 -2.97
CA THR A 131 5.84 -4.61 -1.94
C THR A 131 6.14 -6.05 -2.33
N LEU A 132 5.76 -6.49 -3.54
CA LEU A 132 6.03 -7.86 -4.00
C LEU A 132 7.53 -8.15 -4.04
N ARG A 133 8.32 -7.23 -4.61
CA ARG A 133 9.78 -7.36 -4.71
C ARG A 133 10.45 -7.44 -3.34
N LEU A 134 10.02 -6.61 -2.40
CA LEU A 134 10.54 -6.60 -1.04
C LEU A 134 10.32 -7.95 -0.36
N LEU A 135 9.09 -8.47 -0.46
CA LEU A 135 8.66 -9.70 0.19
C LEU A 135 9.25 -10.97 -0.44
N THR A 136 9.73 -10.90 -1.69
CA THR A 136 10.20 -12.08 -2.44
C THR A 136 11.70 -12.07 -2.75
N LYS A 137 12.39 -10.92 -2.64
CA LYS A 137 13.82 -10.78 -2.99
C LYS A 137 14.65 -9.91 -2.04
N VAL A 138 14.19 -8.71 -1.70
CA VAL A 138 15.05 -7.71 -1.02
C VAL A 138 15.25 -8.03 0.45
N GLU A 139 14.17 -8.42 1.14
CA GLU A 139 14.27 -8.97 2.49
C GLU A 139 14.92 -10.34 2.41
N ASN A 140 15.99 -10.58 3.16
CA ASN A 140 16.72 -11.85 3.10
C ASN A 140 16.82 -12.54 4.47
N SER A 141 16.01 -12.09 5.43
CA SER A 141 15.94 -12.63 6.79
C SER A 141 15.56 -14.12 6.83
N TYR A 142 14.96 -14.66 5.77
CA TYR A 142 14.52 -16.06 5.66
C TYR A 142 15.11 -16.80 4.45
N GLY A 143 16.18 -16.27 3.86
CA GLY A 143 16.88 -16.88 2.72
C GLY A 143 16.71 -16.09 1.41
N VAL A 144 16.90 -16.78 0.28
CA VAL A 144 16.94 -16.16 -1.06
C VAL A 144 15.56 -15.80 -1.63
N TYR A 145 14.48 -16.25 -1.00
CA TYR A 145 13.10 -16.06 -1.46
C TYR A 145 12.34 -15.00 -0.65
N GLY A 146 13.05 -13.99 -0.14
CA GLY A 146 12.37 -12.91 0.56
C GLY A 146 12.09 -13.22 2.04
N LEU A 147 10.88 -12.85 2.46
CA LEU A 147 10.24 -13.38 3.66
C LEU A 147 9.67 -14.80 3.44
N ASP A 148 9.74 -15.33 2.21
CA ASP A 148 9.29 -16.69 1.85
C ASP A 148 7.86 -17.00 2.34
N LEU A 149 6.97 -16.02 2.25
CA LEU A 149 5.58 -16.13 2.72
C LEU A 149 4.81 -17.25 2.01
N THR A 150 3.69 -17.67 2.59
CA THR A 150 2.81 -18.62 1.91
C THR A 150 2.23 -18.02 0.64
N ARG A 151 1.94 -18.89 -0.32
CA ARG A 151 1.39 -18.53 -1.62
C ARG A 151 0.13 -17.69 -1.53
N ARG A 152 -0.82 -18.05 -0.65
CA ARG A 152 -2.07 -17.30 -0.50
C ARG A 152 -1.87 -15.91 0.11
N SER A 153 -0.92 -15.75 1.05
CA SER A 153 -0.52 -14.42 1.53
C SER A 153 -0.04 -13.54 0.37
N LEU A 154 0.84 -14.06 -0.49
CA LEU A 154 1.36 -13.32 -1.65
C LEU A 154 0.27 -13.03 -2.70
N LEU A 155 -0.70 -13.93 -2.89
CA LEU A 155 -1.84 -13.71 -3.78
C LEU A 155 -2.77 -12.60 -3.27
N GLY A 156 -2.99 -12.53 -1.96
CA GLY A 156 -3.79 -11.49 -1.34
C GLY A 156 -3.13 -10.11 -1.37
N ILE A 157 -1.80 -10.06 -1.41
CA ILE A 157 -1.02 -8.80 -1.49
C ILE A 157 -0.91 -8.30 -2.95
N LEU A 158 -1.11 -9.16 -3.95
CA LEU A 158 -1.01 -8.80 -5.37
C LEU A 158 -2.23 -7.99 -5.83
N LYS A 159 -2.19 -6.68 -5.56
CA LYS A 159 -3.25 -5.72 -5.93
C LYS A 159 -3.41 -5.52 -7.44
N TYR A 160 -2.30 -5.52 -8.17
CA TYR A 160 -2.27 -5.30 -9.62
C TYR A 160 -1.57 -6.47 -10.33
N PRO A 161 -2.31 -7.51 -10.77
CA PRO A 161 -1.73 -8.75 -11.31
C PRO A 161 -1.27 -8.63 -12.77
N VAL A 162 -0.69 -7.49 -13.15
CA VAL A 162 -0.18 -7.25 -14.51
C VAL A 162 1.24 -6.72 -14.47
N ARG A 163 2.07 -7.19 -15.41
CA ARG A 163 3.46 -6.72 -15.52
C ARG A 163 3.49 -5.29 -16.02
N ARG A 164 4.43 -4.50 -15.51
CA ARG A 164 4.57 -3.08 -15.83
C ARG A 164 4.68 -2.80 -17.32
N SER A 165 5.47 -3.58 -18.07
CA SER A 165 5.60 -3.40 -19.53
C SER A 165 4.28 -3.51 -20.31
N LYS A 166 3.23 -4.14 -19.77
CA LYS A 166 1.90 -4.22 -20.41
C LYS A 166 1.03 -3.00 -20.17
N VAL A 167 1.33 -2.20 -19.16
CA VAL A 167 0.49 -1.06 -18.74
C VAL A 167 1.18 0.29 -18.83
N VAL A 168 2.49 0.33 -19.06
CA VAL A 168 3.18 1.61 -19.31
C VAL A 168 2.59 2.31 -20.53
N ALA A 169 2.53 3.65 -20.48
CA ALA A 169 1.99 4.46 -21.56
C ALA A 169 2.84 4.26 -22.81
N THR A 170 2.23 4.29 -23.99
CA THR A 170 2.94 4.06 -25.27
C THR A 170 3.87 5.21 -25.63
N GLU A 171 3.63 6.39 -25.06
CA GLU A 171 4.49 7.56 -25.16
C GLU A 171 4.66 8.13 -23.75
N LEU A 172 5.91 8.27 -23.30
CA LEU A 172 6.24 8.88 -22.01
C LEU A 172 6.34 10.41 -22.15
N PRO A 173 6.08 11.17 -21.07
CA PRO A 173 6.32 12.61 -21.07
C PRO A 173 7.78 12.93 -21.40
N GLN A 174 8.02 14.09 -22.03
CA GLN A 174 9.37 14.57 -22.25
C GLN A 174 10.00 14.96 -20.91
N ALA A 175 11.19 14.42 -20.63
CA ALA A 175 11.99 14.86 -19.51
C ALA A 175 12.46 16.30 -19.76
N THR A 176 12.09 17.21 -18.86
CA THR A 176 12.57 18.60 -18.95
C THR A 176 13.92 18.68 -18.22
N GLU A 177 15.00 18.94 -18.94
CA GLU A 177 16.29 19.25 -18.31
C GLU A 177 16.19 20.63 -17.65
N SER A 178 16.09 20.66 -16.32
CA SER A 178 16.20 21.89 -15.54
C SER A 178 17.41 21.81 -14.64
N LEU A 179 18.10 22.94 -14.45
CA LEU A 179 19.26 23.06 -13.55
C LEU A 179 18.97 22.60 -12.12
N HIS A 180 17.70 22.74 -11.69
CA HIS A 180 17.22 22.34 -10.37
C HIS A 180 16.46 21.01 -10.37
N LYS A 181 16.37 20.32 -11.52
CA LYS A 181 15.68 19.04 -11.72
C LYS A 181 14.27 18.99 -11.15
N THR A 182 13.53 20.07 -11.32
CA THR A 182 12.11 20.12 -11.01
C THR A 182 11.34 19.34 -12.07
N ILE A 183 10.54 18.36 -11.67
CA ILE A 183 9.66 17.62 -12.58
C ILE A 183 8.20 17.99 -12.36
N ARG A 184 7.38 17.87 -13.41
CA ARG A 184 5.93 18.00 -13.31
C ARG A 184 5.37 16.69 -12.75
N ILE A 185 5.07 16.66 -11.46
CA ILE A 185 4.65 15.44 -10.72
C ILE A 185 3.56 14.66 -11.47
N ASN A 186 2.52 15.37 -11.90
CA ASN A 186 1.35 14.78 -12.55
C ASN A 186 1.65 14.10 -13.89
N ASP A 187 2.78 14.43 -14.53
CA ASP A 187 3.19 13.79 -15.77
C ASP A 187 3.83 12.41 -15.52
N TRP A 188 4.35 12.15 -14.31
CA TRP A 188 5.20 10.99 -14.00
C TRP A 188 4.57 9.98 -13.02
N LEU A 189 3.24 10.02 -12.89
CA LEU A 189 2.50 9.05 -12.08
C LEU A 189 2.84 7.60 -12.51
N PRO A 190 3.13 6.70 -11.57
CA PRO A 190 3.53 5.34 -11.91
C PRO A 190 2.34 4.49 -12.38
N PRO A 191 2.53 3.59 -13.37
CA PRO A 191 1.51 2.61 -13.70
C PRO A 191 1.42 1.56 -12.61
N LYS A 192 0.19 1.29 -12.18
CA LYS A 192 -0.14 0.28 -11.16
C LYS A 192 0.07 -1.14 -11.70
N ALA A 193 1.15 -1.79 -11.26
CA ALA A 193 1.63 -3.08 -11.75
C ALA A 193 2.78 -3.65 -10.90
N TYR A 194 3.08 -4.95 -11.06
CA TYR A 194 4.36 -5.52 -10.59
C TYR A 194 5.50 -5.27 -11.61
N PHE A 195 6.75 -5.22 -11.15
CA PHE A 195 7.89 -5.03 -12.06
C PHE A 195 8.16 -6.29 -12.89
N ASP A 196 8.59 -6.11 -14.14
CA ASP A 196 8.90 -7.21 -15.05
C ASP A 196 9.94 -8.19 -14.48
N SER A 197 10.83 -7.74 -13.60
CA SER A 197 11.80 -8.59 -12.88
C SER A 197 11.15 -9.62 -11.97
N GLU A 198 9.90 -9.44 -11.55
CA GLU A 198 9.18 -10.35 -10.64
C GLU A 198 8.34 -11.42 -11.39
N GLN A 199 8.51 -11.56 -12.71
CA GLN A 199 7.73 -12.50 -13.51
C GLN A 199 7.85 -13.95 -13.01
N ALA A 200 9.05 -14.40 -12.62
CA ALA A 200 9.24 -15.77 -12.12
C ALA A 200 8.49 -16.04 -10.81
N GLU A 201 8.37 -15.03 -9.95
CA GLU A 201 7.58 -15.07 -8.72
C GLU A 201 6.08 -15.15 -9.03
N ILE A 202 5.62 -14.38 -10.01
CA ILE A 202 4.22 -14.40 -10.47
C ILE A 202 3.87 -15.73 -11.14
N ASP A 203 4.76 -16.28 -11.97
CA ASP A 203 4.56 -17.58 -12.61
C ASP A 203 4.43 -18.68 -11.57
N TRP A 204 5.30 -18.66 -10.54
CA TRP A 204 5.16 -19.56 -9.40
C TRP A 204 3.84 -19.33 -8.68
N LEU A 205 3.48 -18.09 -8.36
CA LEU A 205 2.29 -17.74 -7.58
C LEU A 205 1.01 -18.22 -8.26
N LEU A 206 0.90 -18.00 -9.58
CA LEU A 206 -0.27 -18.29 -10.39
C LEU A 206 -0.29 -19.72 -10.96
N SER A 207 0.78 -20.50 -10.80
CA SER A 207 0.89 -21.91 -11.21
C SER A 207 -0.27 -22.86 -10.87
N PRO A 208 -1.13 -22.64 -9.84
CA PRO A 208 -2.26 -23.51 -9.53
C PRO A 208 -3.51 -23.23 -10.35
N PHE A 209 -3.60 -22.02 -10.91
CA PHE A 209 -4.75 -21.62 -11.70
C PHE A 209 -4.66 -22.23 -13.10
N SER A 210 -5.81 -22.45 -13.73
CA SER A 210 -5.87 -22.84 -15.14
C SER A 210 -5.35 -21.71 -16.04
N GLU A 211 -4.99 -22.04 -17.28
CA GLU A 211 -4.52 -21.03 -18.24
C GLU A 211 -5.57 -19.95 -18.52
N ALA A 212 -6.86 -20.34 -18.54
CA ALA A 212 -7.98 -19.43 -18.69
C ALA A 212 -8.07 -18.45 -17.51
N ASP A 213 -8.01 -18.95 -16.27
CA ASP A 213 -7.99 -18.13 -15.06
C ASP A 213 -6.81 -17.14 -15.08
N ARG A 214 -5.60 -17.61 -15.41
CA ARG A 214 -4.42 -16.73 -15.47
C ARG A 214 -4.58 -15.63 -16.52
N THR A 215 -5.03 -16.00 -17.72
CA THR A 215 -5.21 -15.03 -18.82
C THR A 215 -6.24 -13.97 -18.45
N LEU A 216 -7.37 -14.38 -17.88
CA LEU A 216 -8.41 -13.46 -17.46
C LEU A 216 -7.96 -12.60 -16.27
N PHE A 217 -7.33 -13.19 -15.26
CA PHE A 217 -6.84 -12.49 -14.07
C PHE A 217 -5.84 -11.38 -14.43
N GLN A 218 -5.00 -11.61 -15.44
CA GLN A 218 -4.00 -10.66 -15.92
C GLN A 218 -4.51 -9.77 -17.07
N SER A 219 -5.83 -9.67 -17.27
CA SER A 219 -6.43 -8.82 -18.29
C SER A 219 -6.48 -7.33 -17.88
N LEU A 220 -6.70 -6.47 -18.88
CA LEU A 220 -6.74 -5.02 -18.72
C LEU A 220 -8.15 -4.49 -18.98
N THR A 221 -8.65 -3.63 -18.09
CA THR A 221 -9.88 -2.86 -18.29
C THR A 221 -9.61 -1.66 -19.19
N LYS A 222 -8.39 -1.12 -19.12
CA LYS A 222 -7.93 -0.02 -19.96
C LYS A 222 -6.60 -0.38 -20.58
N GLN A 223 -6.52 -0.30 -21.91
CA GLN A 223 -5.27 -0.45 -22.64
C GLN A 223 -4.40 0.82 -22.50
N PRO A 224 -3.07 0.70 -22.50
CA PRO A 224 -2.19 1.88 -22.48
C PRO A 224 -2.39 2.71 -23.75
N GLN A 225 -2.37 4.03 -23.58
CA GLN A 225 -2.48 5.04 -24.64
C GLN A 225 -1.32 6.05 -24.51
N PRO A 226 -1.11 6.95 -25.48
CA PRO A 226 -0.12 8.01 -25.33
C PRO A 226 -0.37 8.80 -24.04
N LYS A 227 0.67 8.93 -23.19
CA LYS A 227 0.62 9.63 -21.89
C LYS A 227 -0.39 9.08 -20.88
N GLN A 228 -0.99 7.91 -21.12
CA GLN A 228 -1.94 7.28 -20.20
C GLN A 228 -1.63 5.81 -20.01
N HIS A 229 -1.41 5.42 -18.76
CA HIS A 229 -1.18 4.04 -18.39
C HIS A 229 -2.43 3.16 -18.56
N GLY A 230 -2.21 1.89 -18.83
CA GLY A 230 -3.24 0.86 -18.77
C GLY A 230 -3.64 0.54 -17.33
N LYS A 231 -4.72 -0.23 -17.16
CA LYS A 231 -5.28 -0.60 -15.85
C LYS A 231 -5.67 -2.07 -15.82
N SER A 232 -5.18 -2.81 -14.82
CA SER A 232 -5.60 -4.20 -14.55
C SER A 232 -7.09 -4.27 -14.20
N THR A 233 -7.73 -5.39 -14.56
CA THR A 233 -9.16 -5.58 -14.31
C THR A 233 -9.46 -6.18 -12.94
N TYR A 234 -8.67 -7.17 -12.51
CA TYR A 234 -9.02 -8.02 -11.38
C TYR A 234 -7.94 -8.03 -10.31
N HIS A 235 -8.34 -8.44 -9.11
CA HIS A 235 -7.51 -8.82 -7.97
C HIS A 235 -8.21 -9.98 -7.25
N SER A 236 -7.51 -10.64 -6.32
CA SER A 236 -8.04 -11.81 -5.63
C SER A 236 -9.08 -11.45 -4.56
N PHE A 237 -9.83 -12.46 -4.11
CA PHE A 237 -10.80 -12.35 -3.01
C PHE A 237 -10.15 -11.77 -1.74
N ASP A 238 -9.00 -12.31 -1.33
CA ASP A 238 -8.32 -11.84 -0.12
C ASP A 238 -7.79 -10.40 -0.30
N CYS A 239 -7.36 -10.03 -1.51
CA CYS A 239 -6.99 -8.64 -1.85
C CYS A 239 -8.20 -7.70 -1.74
N SER A 240 -9.39 -8.14 -2.17
CA SER A 240 -10.61 -7.32 -2.07
C SER A 240 -10.98 -7.00 -0.62
N ILE A 241 -10.69 -7.92 0.32
CA ILE A 241 -10.87 -7.68 1.76
C ILE A 241 -9.90 -6.63 2.27
N MET A 242 -8.63 -6.73 1.89
CA MET A 242 -7.62 -5.75 2.26
C MET A 242 -7.94 -4.37 1.65
N ASP A 243 -8.32 -4.30 0.37
CA ASP A 243 -8.65 -3.05 -0.30
C ASP A 243 -9.84 -2.35 0.37
N ALA A 244 -10.92 -3.08 0.69
CA ALA A 244 -12.04 -2.47 1.40
C ALA A 244 -11.66 -2.04 2.83
N ALA A 245 -10.80 -2.79 3.51
CA ALA A 245 -10.33 -2.42 4.84
C ALA A 245 -9.46 -1.16 4.81
N ASP A 246 -8.62 -1.02 3.79
CA ASP A 246 -7.79 0.16 3.52
C ASP A 246 -8.66 1.37 3.18
N ASP A 247 -9.63 1.22 2.29
CA ASP A 247 -10.57 2.28 1.93
C ASP A 247 -11.41 2.75 3.13
N ILE A 248 -11.86 1.84 4.02
CA ILE A 248 -12.59 2.20 5.25
C ILE A 248 -11.68 2.93 6.24
N ALA A 249 -10.44 2.44 6.44
CA ALA A 249 -9.48 3.11 7.31
C ALA A 249 -9.22 4.52 6.78
N TYR A 250 -8.93 4.65 5.48
CA TYR A 250 -8.69 5.93 4.85
C TYR A 250 -9.92 6.85 4.95
N GLY A 251 -11.12 6.38 4.60
CA GLY A 251 -12.32 7.21 4.62
C GLY A 251 -12.81 7.62 6.02
N VAL A 252 -12.50 6.87 7.08
CA VAL A 252 -13.07 7.09 8.42
C VAL A 252 -12.02 7.44 9.47
N HIS A 253 -10.91 6.70 9.54
CA HIS A 253 -9.86 6.99 10.51
C HIS A 253 -9.11 8.27 10.12
N ASP A 254 -8.78 8.47 8.84
CA ASP A 254 -8.11 9.72 8.44
C ASP A 254 -9.05 10.93 8.55
N LEU A 255 -10.37 10.73 8.44
CA LEU A 255 -11.36 11.75 8.80
C LEU A 255 -11.26 12.13 10.29
N GLU A 256 -11.10 11.15 11.19
CA GLU A 256 -10.91 11.41 12.62
C GLU A 256 -9.70 12.32 12.87
N ASP A 257 -8.56 12.02 12.23
CA ASP A 257 -7.34 12.83 12.37
C ASP A 257 -7.52 14.22 11.77
N ALA A 258 -8.13 14.32 10.59
CA ALA A 258 -8.42 15.59 9.95
C ALA A 258 -9.31 16.48 10.81
N ILE A 259 -10.30 15.91 11.51
CA ILE A 259 -11.14 16.62 12.47
C ILE A 259 -10.36 16.99 13.73
N HIS A 260 -9.53 16.09 14.25
CA HIS A 260 -8.68 16.35 15.41
C HIS A 260 -7.72 17.52 15.19
N LEU A 261 -7.10 17.56 14.02
CA LEU A 261 -6.16 18.59 13.60
C LEU A 261 -6.85 19.85 13.04
N ARG A 262 -8.18 19.88 13.03
CA ARG A 262 -9.01 21.01 12.55
C ARG A 262 -8.81 21.35 11.08
N LEU A 263 -8.35 20.39 10.28
CA LEU A 263 -8.28 20.47 8.83
C LEU A 263 -9.66 20.30 8.21
N ILE A 264 -10.49 19.44 8.83
CA ILE A 264 -11.90 19.28 8.51
C ILE A 264 -12.76 19.78 9.67
N ASN A 265 -13.58 20.80 9.40
CA ASN A 265 -14.54 21.34 10.34
C ASN A 265 -15.96 20.89 9.97
N ARG A 266 -16.91 21.03 10.90
CA ARG A 266 -18.31 20.62 10.66
C ARG A 266 -18.88 21.18 9.36
N SER A 267 -18.58 22.43 9.01
CA SER A 267 -19.06 23.07 7.78
C SER A 267 -18.55 22.45 6.48
N HIS A 268 -17.40 21.76 6.50
CA HIS A 268 -16.87 21.06 5.33
C HIS A 268 -17.66 19.78 5.05
N LEU A 269 -18.04 19.06 6.11
CA LEU A 269 -18.73 17.77 6.00
C LEU A 269 -20.26 17.91 6.01
N ASP A 270 -20.81 18.70 6.95
CA ASP A 270 -22.25 18.88 7.20
C ASP A 270 -22.89 19.79 6.14
N ASN A 271 -23.08 19.23 4.95
CA ASN A 271 -23.76 19.87 3.83
C ASN A 271 -24.86 18.96 3.26
N GLN A 272 -25.63 19.49 2.31
CA GLN A 272 -26.78 18.79 1.74
C GLN A 272 -26.40 17.44 1.11
N ILE A 273 -25.27 17.37 0.40
CA ILE A 273 -24.81 16.14 -0.29
C ILE A 273 -24.50 15.06 0.75
N PHE A 274 -23.72 15.39 1.77
CA PHE A 274 -23.40 14.45 2.85
C PHE A 274 -24.66 13.97 3.56
N ARG A 275 -25.58 14.89 3.88
CA ARG A 275 -26.85 14.53 4.56
C ARG A 275 -27.72 13.61 3.72
N ASP A 276 -27.78 13.81 2.41
CA ASP A 276 -28.54 12.94 1.52
C ASP A 276 -27.91 11.55 1.44
N LEU A 277 -26.59 11.46 1.27
CA LEU A 277 -25.88 10.18 1.30
C LEU A 277 -26.05 9.44 2.64
N LEU A 278 -25.99 10.16 3.76
CA LEU A 278 -26.15 9.59 5.09
C LEU A 278 -27.57 9.03 5.29
N ARG A 279 -28.61 9.70 4.79
CA ARG A 279 -30.01 9.25 4.89
C ARG A 279 -30.30 7.94 4.17
N GLU A 280 -29.59 7.65 3.08
CA GLU A 280 -29.70 6.38 2.35
C GLU A 280 -29.11 5.20 3.14
N THR A 281 -28.31 5.49 4.18
CA THR A 281 -27.61 4.48 4.97
C THR A 281 -28.33 4.20 6.29
N ALA A 282 -27.97 3.10 6.95
CA ALA A 282 -28.48 2.81 8.30
C ALA A 282 -28.09 3.88 9.35
N LEU A 283 -27.00 4.63 9.10
CA LEU A 283 -26.52 5.71 9.95
C LEU A 283 -27.45 6.95 9.91
N GLY A 284 -28.24 7.11 8.85
CA GLY A 284 -29.11 8.25 8.65
C GLY A 284 -30.23 8.41 9.69
N LYS A 285 -30.60 7.33 10.39
CA LYS A 285 -31.67 7.35 11.41
C LYS A 285 -31.36 8.30 12.56
N GLU A 286 -30.08 8.42 12.92
CA GLU A 286 -29.59 9.29 13.99
C GLU A 286 -28.50 10.24 13.46
N GLY A 287 -28.61 10.67 12.20
CA GLY A 287 -27.54 11.39 11.51
C GLY A 287 -27.11 12.70 12.18
N ASP A 288 -28.03 13.45 12.78
CA ASP A 288 -27.70 14.66 13.55
C ASP A 288 -26.92 14.32 14.82
N HIS A 289 -27.30 13.25 15.52
CA HIS A 289 -26.59 12.78 16.70
C HIS A 289 -25.18 12.30 16.35
N LEU A 290 -25.03 11.54 15.25
CA LEU A 290 -23.74 11.10 14.75
C LEU A 290 -22.82 12.29 14.44
N LEU A 291 -23.34 13.33 13.77
CA LEU A 291 -22.58 14.56 13.48
C LEU A 291 -22.18 15.32 14.75
N ASP A 292 -23.08 15.41 15.73
CA ASP A 292 -22.78 16.05 17.01
C ASP A 292 -21.67 15.30 17.77
N LEU A 293 -21.71 13.96 17.78
CA LEU A 293 -20.66 13.12 18.38
C LEU A 293 -19.33 13.24 17.62
N LEU A 294 -19.36 13.20 16.29
CA LEU A 294 -18.18 13.26 15.42
C LEU A 294 -17.39 14.57 15.60
N PHE A 295 -18.09 15.70 15.77
CA PHE A 295 -17.47 17.01 16.00
C PHE A 295 -17.42 17.42 17.47
N SER A 296 -17.67 16.49 18.40
CA SER A 296 -17.58 16.76 19.83
C SER A 296 -16.16 17.10 20.26
N GLN A 297 -16.04 17.98 21.26
CA GLN A 297 -14.78 18.26 21.93
C GLN A 297 -14.32 17.08 22.80
N GLU A 298 -15.24 16.22 23.22
CA GLU A 298 -14.95 15.05 24.03
C GLU A 298 -14.46 13.88 23.16
N LEU A 299 -13.21 13.45 23.38
CA LEU A 299 -12.56 12.41 22.58
C LEU A 299 -13.37 11.10 22.54
N TYR A 300 -13.94 10.69 23.67
CA TYR A 300 -14.70 9.43 23.74
C TYR A 300 -15.97 9.46 22.88
N GLN A 301 -16.62 10.62 22.73
CA GLN A 301 -17.81 10.79 21.89
C GLN A 301 -17.46 10.68 20.41
N ARG A 302 -16.35 11.31 20.01
CA ARG A 302 -15.82 11.19 18.65
C ARG A 302 -15.43 9.75 18.32
N LYS A 303 -14.72 9.08 19.23
CA LYS A 303 -14.37 7.66 19.08
C LYS A 303 -15.60 6.76 18.94
N GLN A 304 -16.70 7.08 19.63
CA GLN A 304 -17.97 6.39 19.47
C GLN A 304 -18.53 6.55 18.04
N ALA A 305 -18.62 7.79 17.52
CA ALA A 305 -19.08 8.04 16.16
C ALA A 305 -18.22 7.34 15.09
N ILE A 306 -16.89 7.40 15.24
CA ILE A 306 -15.94 6.71 14.36
C ILE A 306 -16.16 5.20 14.41
N GLY A 307 -16.33 4.62 15.60
CA GLY A 307 -16.62 3.21 15.78
C GLY A 307 -17.94 2.77 15.12
N GLU A 308 -18.98 3.59 15.21
CA GLU A 308 -20.27 3.37 14.54
C GLU A 308 -20.15 3.40 13.01
N MET A 309 -19.42 4.37 12.46
CA MET A 309 -19.16 4.48 11.03
C MET A 309 -18.36 3.28 10.50
N VAL A 310 -17.26 2.93 11.17
CA VAL A 310 -16.44 1.75 10.81
C VAL A 310 -17.29 0.48 10.87
N ASN A 311 -18.08 0.29 11.92
CA ASN A 311 -18.96 -0.87 12.05
C ASN A 311 -20.01 -0.91 10.92
N TYR A 312 -20.60 0.23 10.56
CA TYR A 312 -21.54 0.31 9.44
C TYR A 312 -20.89 -0.18 8.13
N PHE A 313 -19.73 0.36 7.75
CA PHE A 313 -19.06 -0.07 6.51
C PHE A 313 -18.67 -1.55 6.53
N ILE A 314 -18.21 -2.07 7.67
CA ILE A 314 -17.93 -3.51 7.83
C ILE A 314 -19.20 -4.34 7.62
N THR A 315 -20.31 -3.97 8.24
CA THR A 315 -21.57 -4.72 8.13
C THR A 315 -22.23 -4.60 6.75
N ALA A 316 -21.94 -3.53 6.01
CA ALA A 316 -22.38 -3.31 4.64
C ALA A 316 -21.54 -4.05 3.58
N THR A 317 -20.63 -4.93 3.98
CA THR A 317 -19.87 -5.79 3.06
C THR A 317 -20.66 -7.04 2.67
N GLN A 318 -20.61 -7.40 1.38
CA GLN A 318 -21.20 -8.63 0.85
C GLN A 318 -20.27 -9.28 -0.18
N ILE A 319 -20.39 -10.60 -0.37
CA ILE A 319 -19.65 -11.31 -1.42
C ILE A 319 -20.43 -11.22 -2.73
N SER A 320 -19.73 -10.88 -3.81
CA SER A 320 -20.26 -10.87 -5.16
C SER A 320 -19.38 -11.71 -6.10
N ILE A 321 -19.97 -12.18 -7.19
CA ILE A 321 -19.24 -12.80 -8.30
C ILE A 321 -18.67 -11.68 -9.15
N THR A 322 -17.34 -11.61 -9.23
CA THR A 322 -16.62 -10.64 -10.04
C THR A 322 -16.69 -10.98 -11.53
N HIS A 323 -16.53 -12.26 -11.88
CA HIS A 323 -16.65 -12.73 -13.26
C HIS A 323 -16.95 -14.24 -13.32
N GLU A 324 -17.98 -14.63 -14.07
CA GLU A 324 -18.46 -16.02 -14.09
C GLU A 324 -17.46 -17.03 -14.67
N ALA A 325 -16.61 -16.59 -15.60
CA ALA A 325 -15.65 -17.44 -16.29
C ALA A 325 -14.44 -17.86 -15.42
N PHE A 326 -14.26 -17.30 -14.22
CA PHE A 326 -13.25 -17.80 -13.31
C PHE A 326 -13.67 -19.16 -12.75
N GLU A 327 -12.78 -20.13 -12.82
CA GLU A 327 -12.97 -21.46 -12.24
C GLU A 327 -12.65 -21.46 -10.74
N ASN A 328 -11.58 -20.76 -10.36
CA ASN A 328 -11.15 -20.70 -8.97
C ASN A 328 -11.94 -19.69 -8.14
N ALA A 329 -12.45 -20.13 -6.99
CA ALA A 329 -13.24 -19.28 -6.09
C ALA A 329 -12.49 -18.04 -5.57
N LEU A 330 -11.16 -18.09 -5.44
CA LEU A 330 -10.33 -16.94 -5.00
C LEU A 330 -10.22 -15.84 -6.07
N LEU A 331 -10.56 -16.12 -7.33
CA LEU A 331 -10.57 -15.13 -8.41
C LEU A 331 -12.01 -14.78 -8.82
N LYS A 332 -12.92 -15.76 -8.73
CA LYS A 332 -14.33 -15.61 -9.09
C LYS A 332 -15.10 -14.64 -8.21
N HIS A 333 -14.75 -14.57 -6.93
CA HIS A 333 -15.47 -13.77 -5.95
C HIS A 333 -14.62 -12.63 -5.43
N ASN A 334 -15.25 -11.51 -5.12
CA ASN A 334 -14.71 -10.42 -4.32
C ASN A 334 -15.75 -9.97 -3.31
N ILE A 335 -15.31 -9.20 -2.32
CA ILE A 335 -16.25 -8.43 -1.50
C ILE A 335 -16.56 -7.10 -2.19
N ILE A 336 -17.77 -6.61 -1.96
CA ILE A 336 -18.23 -5.27 -2.35
C ILE A 336 -18.98 -4.65 -1.17
N LEU A 337 -19.00 -3.32 -1.12
CA LEU A 337 -19.91 -2.58 -0.26
C LEU A 337 -21.29 -2.50 -0.90
N LEU A 338 -22.34 -2.38 -0.07
CA LEU A 338 -23.65 -1.94 -0.54
C LEU A 338 -23.52 -0.59 -1.27
N PRO A 339 -24.32 -0.33 -2.34
CA PRO A 339 -24.18 0.87 -3.15
C PRO A 339 -24.19 2.18 -2.35
N GLU A 340 -25.11 2.31 -1.39
CA GLU A 340 -25.23 3.45 -0.50
C GLU A 340 -24.01 3.62 0.42
N ALA A 341 -23.45 2.52 0.92
CA ALA A 341 -22.24 2.54 1.74
C ALA A 341 -21.02 2.94 0.91
N ALA A 342 -20.89 2.40 -0.31
CA ALA A 342 -19.82 2.78 -1.23
C ALA A 342 -19.88 4.27 -1.60
N ALA A 343 -21.08 4.80 -1.85
CA ALA A 343 -21.28 6.21 -2.18
C ALA A 343 -20.89 7.13 -1.01
N LEU A 344 -21.32 6.79 0.23
CA LEU A 344 -20.92 7.53 1.42
C LEU A 344 -19.41 7.47 1.65
N LEU A 345 -18.80 6.28 1.58
CA LEU A 345 -17.37 6.11 1.80
C LEU A 345 -16.56 6.94 0.79
N ASN A 346 -16.88 6.83 -0.50
CA ASN A 346 -16.23 7.62 -1.56
C ASN A 346 -16.34 9.12 -1.32
N TYR A 347 -17.48 9.60 -0.81
CA TYR A 347 -17.65 11.01 -0.45
C TYR A 347 -16.72 11.43 0.70
N LEU A 348 -16.59 10.60 1.75
CA LEU A 348 -15.66 10.85 2.85
C LEU A 348 -14.20 10.92 2.35
N MET A 349 -13.81 9.96 1.51
CA MET A 349 -12.50 9.91 0.88
C MET A 349 -12.22 11.18 0.06
N GLN A 350 -13.21 11.64 -0.72
CA GLN A 350 -13.10 12.86 -1.51
C GLN A 350 -12.97 14.10 -0.62
N CYS A 351 -13.72 14.18 0.49
CA CYS A 351 -13.61 15.26 1.46
C CYS A 351 -12.21 15.34 2.08
N ILE A 352 -11.62 14.19 2.45
CA ILE A 352 -10.23 14.10 2.93
C ILE A 352 -9.25 14.54 1.84
N TYR A 353 -9.44 14.08 0.60
CA TYR A 353 -8.59 14.48 -0.50
C TYR A 353 -8.58 16.00 -0.68
N GLU A 354 -9.75 16.62 -0.78
CA GLU A 354 -9.91 18.05 -1.05
C GLU A 354 -9.36 18.94 0.08
N HIS A 355 -9.60 18.57 1.33
CA HIS A 355 -9.26 19.43 2.47
C HIS A 355 -7.92 19.10 3.13
N VAL A 356 -7.38 17.90 2.92
CA VAL A 356 -6.14 17.45 3.57
C VAL A 356 -5.06 17.19 2.53
N ILE A 357 -5.29 16.32 1.55
CA ILE A 357 -4.23 15.87 0.62
C ILE A 357 -3.90 16.93 -0.42
N ASP A 358 -4.91 17.62 -0.96
CA ASP A 358 -4.74 18.68 -1.94
C ASP A 358 -4.53 20.07 -1.31
N SER A 359 -4.35 20.12 0.02
CA SER A 359 -3.99 21.34 0.73
C SER A 359 -2.61 21.86 0.32
N GLN A 360 -2.40 23.17 0.41
CA GLN A 360 -1.13 23.79 0.06
C GLN A 360 0.01 23.26 0.93
N GLU A 361 -0.25 23.03 2.21
CA GLU A 361 0.68 22.51 3.21
C GLU A 361 1.14 21.10 2.83
N ALA A 362 0.20 20.18 2.56
CA ALA A 362 0.52 18.81 2.16
C ALA A 362 1.29 18.77 0.83
N ARG A 363 0.88 19.56 -0.16
CA ARG A 363 1.57 19.66 -1.46
C ARG A 363 2.99 20.21 -1.33
N THR A 364 3.21 21.16 -0.42
CA THR A 364 4.55 21.73 -0.16
C THR A 364 5.47 20.68 0.47
N PHE A 365 4.96 19.92 1.44
CA PHE A 365 5.70 18.82 2.07
C PHE A 365 6.04 17.72 1.05
N GLU A 366 5.05 17.30 0.25
CA GLU A 366 5.21 16.30 -0.81
C GLU A 366 6.31 16.72 -1.81
N TYR A 367 6.29 17.96 -2.28
CA TYR A 367 7.30 18.50 -3.18
C TYR A 367 8.72 18.53 -2.59
N GLY A 368 8.84 18.89 -1.31
CA GLY A 368 10.10 18.85 -0.58
C GLY A 368 10.68 17.42 -0.49
N GLY A 369 9.84 16.46 -0.09
CA GLY A 369 10.21 15.05 -0.01
C GLY A 369 10.59 14.45 -1.36
N GLN A 370 9.86 14.81 -2.41
CA GLN A 370 10.19 14.42 -3.78
C GLN A 370 11.59 14.90 -4.19
N THR A 371 11.92 16.16 -3.90
CA THR A 371 13.23 16.75 -4.21
C THR A 371 14.36 16.02 -3.47
N VAL A 372 14.13 15.65 -2.21
CA VAL A 372 15.06 14.83 -1.44
C VAL A 372 15.36 13.51 -2.17
N VAL A 373 14.32 12.79 -2.60
CA VAL A 373 14.47 11.49 -3.29
C VAL A 373 15.20 11.64 -4.62
N LEU A 374 14.86 12.65 -5.44
CA LEU A 374 15.53 12.91 -6.71
C LEU A 374 17.04 13.14 -6.54
N ARG A 375 17.43 13.99 -5.58
CA ARG A 375 18.84 14.33 -5.33
C ARG A 375 19.61 13.18 -4.72
N LEU A 376 18.99 12.41 -3.81
CA LEU A 376 19.61 11.20 -3.26
C LEU A 376 19.87 10.17 -4.35
N PHE A 377 18.88 9.92 -5.21
CA PHE A 377 19.03 8.96 -6.30
C PHE A 377 20.20 9.34 -7.21
N GLU A 378 20.26 10.58 -7.66
CA GLU A 378 21.35 11.07 -8.50
C GLU A 378 22.72 10.97 -7.85
N ALA A 379 22.86 11.40 -6.59
CA ALA A 379 24.15 11.34 -5.91
C ALA A 379 24.61 9.88 -5.75
N ILE A 380 23.71 9.00 -5.33
CA ILE A 380 24.01 7.59 -5.11
C ILE A 380 24.32 6.88 -6.44
N SER A 381 23.55 7.11 -7.51
CA SER A 381 23.81 6.51 -8.81
C SER A 381 25.12 7.02 -9.44
N SER A 382 25.51 8.26 -9.16
CA SER A 382 26.79 8.83 -9.63
C SER A 382 28.00 8.31 -8.84
N ASN A 383 27.83 7.97 -7.55
CA ASN A 383 28.91 7.52 -6.67
C ASN A 383 28.53 6.28 -5.82
N PRO A 384 28.10 5.17 -6.44
CA PRO A 384 27.48 4.05 -5.73
C PRO A 384 28.45 3.35 -4.77
N LYS A 385 29.74 3.29 -5.12
CA LYS A 385 30.79 2.67 -4.28
C LYS A 385 31.00 3.38 -2.94
N SER A 386 30.72 4.68 -2.89
CA SER A 386 30.98 5.53 -1.73
C SER A 386 29.73 5.76 -0.88
N LEU A 387 28.56 5.79 -1.50
CA LEU A 387 27.32 6.22 -0.85
C LEU A 387 26.35 5.08 -0.51
N LEU A 388 26.47 3.92 -1.15
CA LEU A 388 25.73 2.73 -0.73
C LEU A 388 26.36 2.12 0.51
N ASP A 389 25.53 1.54 1.39
CA ASP A 389 26.02 0.70 2.47
C ASP A 389 26.74 -0.56 1.95
N ASN A 390 27.42 -1.29 2.83
CA ASN A 390 28.22 -2.45 2.42
C ASN A 390 27.40 -3.55 1.71
N LYS A 391 26.14 -3.77 2.14
CA LYS A 391 25.25 -4.79 1.54
C LYS A 391 24.88 -4.37 0.11
N ASN A 392 24.32 -3.17 -0.04
CA ASN A 392 23.81 -2.68 -1.31
C ASN A 392 24.94 -2.36 -2.30
N ARG A 393 26.10 -1.91 -1.82
CA ARG A 393 27.30 -1.78 -2.66
C ARG A 393 27.72 -3.11 -3.26
N SER A 394 27.69 -4.19 -2.48
CA SER A 394 28.05 -5.51 -2.97
C SER A 394 27.05 -5.99 -4.03
N LEU A 395 25.75 -5.79 -3.79
CA LEU A 395 24.68 -6.09 -4.76
C LEU A 395 24.82 -5.29 -6.05
N PHE A 396 25.15 -4.00 -5.95
CA PHE A 396 25.37 -3.13 -7.11
C PHE A 396 26.56 -3.61 -7.96
N LEU A 397 27.67 -3.99 -7.32
CA LEU A 397 28.86 -4.48 -8.02
C LEU A 397 28.66 -5.87 -8.65
N SER A 398 27.73 -6.67 -8.11
CA SER A 398 27.36 -7.98 -8.66
C SER A 398 26.18 -7.91 -9.63
N ALA A 399 25.66 -6.73 -9.95
CA ALA A 399 24.56 -6.57 -10.88
C ALA A 399 24.96 -7.06 -12.28
N GLU A 400 24.05 -7.78 -12.94
CA GLU A 400 24.30 -8.38 -14.26
C GLU A 400 24.34 -7.32 -15.37
N ASP A 401 23.57 -6.26 -15.21
CA ASP A 401 23.45 -5.14 -16.14
C ASP A 401 23.15 -3.82 -15.40
N GLU A 402 23.05 -2.74 -16.18
CA GLU A 402 22.77 -1.40 -15.66
C GLU A 402 21.39 -1.30 -15.01
N ASP A 403 20.36 -1.93 -15.59
CA ASP A 403 19.01 -1.94 -15.04
C ASP A 403 18.96 -2.57 -13.64
N ALA A 404 19.65 -3.70 -13.45
CA ALA A 404 19.80 -4.36 -12.16
C ALA A 404 20.58 -3.49 -11.17
N ALA A 405 21.64 -2.80 -11.61
CA ALA A 405 22.41 -1.88 -10.77
C ALA A 405 21.56 -0.69 -10.30
N PHE A 406 20.81 -0.05 -11.20
CA PHE A 406 19.90 1.05 -10.86
C PHE A 406 18.74 0.58 -9.98
N ARG A 407 18.26 -0.65 -10.19
CA ARG A 407 17.27 -1.27 -9.30
C ARG A 407 17.79 -1.42 -7.87
N VAL A 408 19.06 -1.78 -7.67
CA VAL A 408 19.66 -1.84 -6.32
C VAL A 408 19.66 -0.46 -5.65
N VAL A 409 19.98 0.61 -6.39
CA VAL A 409 19.91 1.99 -5.87
C VAL A 409 18.46 2.35 -5.50
N CYS A 410 17.51 2.01 -6.38
CA CYS A 410 16.08 2.22 -6.15
C CYS A 410 15.58 1.48 -4.91
N ASP A 411 15.93 0.20 -4.76
CA ASP A 411 15.57 -0.64 -3.61
C ASP A 411 16.12 -0.05 -2.30
N TYR A 412 17.37 0.44 -2.34
CA TYR A 412 18.01 1.08 -1.19
C TYR A 412 17.27 2.34 -0.73
N ILE A 413 16.90 3.22 -1.67
CA ILE A 413 16.19 4.47 -1.37
C ILE A 413 14.74 4.22 -0.96
N ALA A 414 14.01 3.36 -1.68
CA ALA A 414 12.63 3.03 -1.35
C ALA A 414 12.50 2.46 0.07
N ASN A 415 13.51 1.70 0.52
CA ASN A 415 13.51 1.10 1.84
C ASN A 415 13.93 2.09 2.96
N MET A 416 14.29 3.34 2.66
CA MET A 416 14.58 4.36 3.68
C MET A 416 13.31 4.81 4.42
N THR A 417 13.48 5.28 5.66
CA THR A 417 12.45 6.07 6.35
C THR A 417 12.56 7.53 5.96
N ASP A 418 11.52 8.33 6.18
CA ASP A 418 11.48 9.75 5.79
C ASP A 418 12.63 10.52 6.45
N GLU A 419 12.76 10.37 7.77
CA GLU A 419 13.84 10.99 8.56
C GLU A 419 15.25 10.52 8.13
N TYR A 420 15.41 9.26 7.72
CA TYR A 420 16.70 8.76 7.28
C TYR A 420 17.08 9.39 5.93
N ALA A 421 16.13 9.42 4.98
CA ALA A 421 16.32 10.08 3.69
C ALA A 421 16.62 11.58 3.88
N HIS A 422 15.87 12.27 4.73
CA HIS A 422 16.08 13.69 5.03
C HIS A 422 17.47 13.94 5.63
N ARG A 423 17.88 13.18 6.66
CA ARG A 423 19.22 13.31 7.26
C ARG A 423 20.34 13.00 6.27
N MET A 424 20.16 12.01 5.40
CA MET A 424 21.15 11.70 4.37
C MET A 424 21.27 12.85 3.36
N HIS A 425 20.15 13.43 2.95
CA HIS A 425 20.13 14.61 2.08
C HIS A 425 20.85 15.81 2.73
N GLU A 426 20.55 16.12 3.99
CA GLU A 426 21.22 17.21 4.71
C GLU A 426 22.73 16.99 4.87
N ARG A 427 23.18 15.74 5.05
CA ARG A 427 24.62 15.42 5.09
C ARG A 427 25.31 15.58 3.75
N LEU A 428 24.62 15.35 2.63
CA LEU A 428 25.20 15.43 1.29
C LEU A 428 25.14 16.83 0.70
N PHE A 429 24.09 17.58 1.02
CA PHE A 429 23.77 18.84 0.33
C PHE A 429 23.48 20.01 1.27
N GLY A 430 23.37 19.77 2.58
CA GLY A 430 23.09 20.80 3.57
C GLY A 430 24.32 21.65 3.87
N PHE A 431 24.08 22.85 4.40
CA PHE A 431 25.13 23.82 4.73
C PHE A 431 25.93 23.45 5.99
N ASN A 432 25.39 22.55 6.84
CA ASN A 432 25.98 22.14 8.12
C ASN A 432 26.60 20.72 8.07
N THR A 433 27.48 20.46 7.10
CA THR A 433 28.23 19.18 6.93
C THR A 433 29.20 18.84 8.08
N ARG A 434 29.19 19.57 9.21
CA ARG A 434 30.20 19.47 10.28
C ARG A 434 30.01 18.31 11.27
N THR A 435 28.92 17.56 11.24
CA THR A 435 28.65 16.44 12.17
C THR A 435 28.68 15.09 11.45
N ILE A 436 29.81 14.75 10.84
CA ILE A 436 30.03 13.44 10.18
C ILE A 436 30.37 12.34 11.21
N PHE A 437 30.78 12.72 12.43
CA PHE A 437 31.14 11.80 13.51
C PHE A 437 30.39 12.07 14.82
N GLU A 438 29.06 11.97 14.83
CA GLU A 438 28.38 11.58 16.07
C GLU A 438 28.25 10.05 16.09
N ARG A 439 29.30 9.41 16.57
CA ARG A 439 29.26 8.05 17.12
C ARG A 439 29.60 8.14 18.59
N LEU A 440 28.62 7.94 19.46
CA LEU A 440 28.44 6.69 20.20
C LEU A 440 27.01 6.60 20.71
#